data_AF-A0AA95K3I4-F1
#
_entry.id   AF-A0AA95K3I4-F1
#
_cell.length_a   1.000
_cell.length_b   1.000
_cell.length_c   1.000
_cell.angle_alpha   90.00
_cell.angle_beta   90.00
_cell.angle_gamma   90.00
#
_symmetry.space_group_name_H-M   'P 1'
#
loop_
_entity.id
_entity.type
_entity.pdbx_description
1 polymer ?
#
loop_
_entity_poly.entity_id
_entity_poly.type
_entity_poly.pdbx_seq_one_letter_code
_entity_poly.pdbx_strand_id
1 'polypeptide(L)'
;MIKNLLKNIVTEIEKNFPQFEEYLLSPSHIKEFKKFLSNYRGMNDQKFERTYELQRMSEKTAENLVNFFTNIFSTQGLAEENEKDIFFILNEVEKIVNLSLFYWFGLNDRNYQFRAVVHFYDIDGLGSVFLTKNNTNFAVSLSEDGIRFGLDSSNHEPKCLPVSKVCELNSFNIRTDERKLFARIRTIQREICLLVDEWEHLNSILAVEYGQIYYNLQQNQNKKNVEAFETITQKMNSRRDSLAFWCLESFCDFQEWISDILVENRVENLLSDDILSELDATVGVLLSGFQKIFLPASVSRHKYTEEILDLLLKFSNSRLKLNSDDFSSFVLKQCTLCAQGKNIDPELLSFVSKKPFEWKFSFDPSSAIKAFSWKYSKDIHIIITLVYGICLFKKISPNLIDYNFLSDVATTFQMPETFPEDQNQREIFTDNAFLTEENYYNLVATMNKFLDNNIKKNKNNDELVAYIRNLINQKRQTI
;
A
#
# COMPACT_ATOMS: atom_id res chain seq x y z
N MET A 1 27.69 -12.55 13.64
CA MET A 1 28.60 -12.05 12.59
C MET A 1 27.86 -11.10 11.64
N ILE A 2 26.87 -11.58 10.88
CA ILE A 2 26.04 -10.77 9.95
C ILE A 2 25.41 -9.52 10.60
N LYS A 3 24.75 -9.66 11.75
CA LYS A 3 24.14 -8.51 12.48
C LYS A 3 25.17 -7.45 12.89
N ASN A 4 26.42 -7.85 13.16
CA ASN A 4 27.48 -6.91 13.52
C ASN A 4 28.02 -6.19 12.28
N LEU A 5 28.18 -6.91 11.17
CA LEU A 5 28.61 -6.31 9.91
C LEU A 5 27.58 -5.30 9.38
N LEU A 6 26.29 -5.65 9.38
CA LEU A 6 25.20 -4.72 9.05
C LEU A 6 25.26 -3.46 9.94
N LYS A 7 25.39 -3.64 11.26
CA LYS A 7 25.51 -2.52 12.19
C LYS A 7 26.71 -1.63 11.88
N ASN A 8 27.87 -2.21 11.57
CA ASN A 8 29.08 -1.45 11.25
C ASN A 8 28.92 -0.65 9.95
N ILE A 9 28.35 -1.26 8.90
CA ILE A 9 28.06 -0.57 7.63
C ILE A 9 27.12 0.61 7.87
N VAL A 10 26.02 0.41 8.60
CA VAL A 10 25.07 1.47 8.93
C VAL A 10 25.73 2.59 9.74
N THR A 11 26.55 2.24 10.73
CA THR A 11 27.26 3.22 11.56
C THR A 11 28.23 4.07 10.73
N GLU A 12 28.96 3.46 9.78
CA GLU A 12 29.83 4.22 8.88
C GLU A 12 29.05 5.08 7.88
N ILE A 13 27.89 4.62 7.40
CA ILE A 13 27.00 5.48 6.59
C ILE A 13 26.56 6.70 7.39
N GLU A 14 26.05 6.52 8.61
CA GLU A 14 25.59 7.62 9.49
C GLU A 14 26.70 8.61 9.79
N LYS A 15 27.89 8.11 10.14
CA LYS A 15 29.07 8.93 10.45
C LYS A 15 29.55 9.77 9.27
N ASN A 16 29.47 9.23 8.05
CA ASN A 16 29.91 9.91 6.84
C ASN A 16 28.75 10.59 6.08
N PHE A 17 27.52 10.55 6.62
CA PHE A 17 26.35 11.16 5.98
C PHE A 17 26.51 12.65 5.65
N PRO A 18 27.19 13.49 6.46
CA PRO A 18 27.41 14.89 6.08
C PRO A 18 28.15 15.07 4.75
N GLN A 19 29.10 14.17 4.42
CA GLN A 19 29.77 14.21 3.12
C GLN A 19 28.83 13.83 1.97
N PHE A 20 27.96 12.84 2.21
CA PHE A 20 26.95 12.44 1.24
C PHE A 20 25.91 13.55 1.01
N GLU A 21 25.54 14.25 2.08
CA GLU A 21 24.66 15.42 2.05
C GLU A 21 25.21 16.54 1.15
N GLU A 22 26.52 16.83 1.22
CA GLU A 22 27.17 17.82 0.34
C GLU A 22 27.01 17.49 -1.15
N TYR A 23 27.11 16.20 -1.52
CA TYR A 23 26.90 15.78 -2.90
C TYR A 23 25.46 16.01 -3.35
N LEU A 24 24.50 15.71 -2.46
CA LEU A 24 23.07 15.92 -2.70
C LEU A 24 22.70 17.39 -2.76
N LEU A 25 23.38 18.28 -2.02
CA LEU A 25 23.14 19.73 -2.01
C LEU A 25 23.86 20.49 -3.12
N SER A 26 24.83 19.87 -3.78
CA SER A 26 25.61 20.50 -4.85
C SER A 26 24.78 21.22 -5.94
N PRO A 27 23.60 20.73 -6.37
CA PRO A 27 22.78 21.43 -7.38
C PRO A 27 22.23 22.76 -6.89
N SER A 28 22.02 22.95 -5.58
CA SER A 28 21.41 24.16 -5.01
C SER A 28 22.23 25.43 -5.27
N HIS A 29 23.52 25.27 -5.56
CA HIS A 29 24.44 26.36 -5.93
C HIS A 29 24.39 26.74 -7.42
N ILE A 30 23.70 25.93 -8.25
CA ILE A 30 23.62 26.11 -9.70
C ILE A 30 22.38 26.95 -10.05
N LYS A 31 22.55 27.98 -10.88
CA LYS A 31 21.44 28.88 -11.24
C LYS A 31 20.39 28.18 -12.10
N GLU A 32 20.86 27.34 -13.02
CA GLU A 32 20.08 26.48 -13.90
C GLU A 32 19.20 25.54 -13.08
N PHE A 33 19.72 25.00 -11.96
CA PHE A 33 18.98 24.15 -11.06
C PHE A 33 17.79 24.87 -10.43
N LYS A 34 17.99 26.11 -9.93
CA LYS A 34 16.89 26.90 -9.35
C LYS A 34 15.79 27.18 -10.38
N LYS A 35 16.16 27.42 -11.65
CA LYS A 35 15.22 27.60 -12.75
C LYS A 35 14.49 26.30 -13.09
N PHE A 36 15.21 25.18 -13.16
CA PHE A 36 14.63 23.84 -13.34
C PHE A 36 13.60 23.56 -12.24
N LEU A 37 13.99 23.71 -10.97
CA LEU A 37 13.15 23.43 -9.81
C LEU A 37 11.84 24.24 -9.80
N SER A 38 11.87 25.51 -10.21
CA SER A 38 10.66 26.36 -10.28
C SER A 38 9.58 25.81 -11.22
N ASN A 39 9.99 25.11 -12.28
CA ASN A 39 9.11 24.52 -13.29
C ASN A 39 8.95 23.01 -13.12
N TYR A 40 9.74 22.39 -12.24
CA TYR A 40 9.73 20.96 -12.00
C TYR A 40 8.41 20.54 -11.35
N ARG A 41 7.81 19.47 -11.89
CA ARG A 41 6.54 18.90 -11.41
C ARG A 41 6.65 17.39 -11.20
N GLY A 42 7.85 16.91 -10.82
CA GLY A 42 8.10 15.49 -10.57
C GLY A 42 8.44 14.65 -11.82
N MET A 43 8.65 15.29 -12.97
CA MET A 43 8.96 14.62 -14.24
C MET A 43 10.19 15.25 -14.91
N ASN A 44 10.95 14.43 -15.65
CA ASN A 44 12.10 14.89 -16.40
C ASN A 44 11.66 15.87 -17.51
N ASP A 45 12.18 17.10 -17.49
CA ASP A 45 11.89 18.09 -18.52
C ASP A 45 12.73 17.80 -19.76
N GLN A 46 12.13 17.09 -20.72
CA GLN A 46 12.79 16.75 -22.00
C GLN A 46 13.25 17.97 -22.81
N LYS A 47 12.80 19.18 -22.47
CA LYS A 47 13.21 20.43 -23.12
C LYS A 47 14.35 21.14 -22.40
N PHE A 48 14.84 20.59 -21.28
CA PHE A 48 15.95 21.17 -20.54
C PHE A 48 17.27 20.88 -21.26
N GLU A 49 17.80 21.88 -21.96
CA GLU A 49 19.09 21.78 -22.66
C GLU A 49 20.25 21.69 -21.67
N ARG A 50 21.06 20.64 -21.79
CA ARG A 50 22.24 20.44 -20.93
C ARG A 50 23.47 21.06 -21.55
N THR A 51 24.15 21.90 -20.78
CA THR A 51 25.46 22.42 -21.15
C THR A 51 26.54 21.35 -20.96
N TYR A 52 27.67 21.50 -21.66
CA TYR A 52 28.84 20.62 -21.49
C TYR A 52 29.35 20.60 -20.04
N GLU A 53 29.31 21.75 -19.36
CA GLU A 53 29.68 21.86 -17.95
C GLU A 53 28.74 21.05 -17.06
N LEU A 54 27.43 21.08 -17.34
CA LEU A 54 26.46 20.29 -16.59
C LEU A 54 26.66 18.79 -16.77
N GLN A 55 27.02 18.33 -17.99
CA GLN A 55 27.35 16.92 -18.25
C GLN A 55 28.58 16.45 -17.44
N ARG A 56 29.61 17.29 -17.34
CA ARG A 56 30.77 16.96 -16.48
C ARG A 56 30.40 16.92 -15.00
N MET A 57 29.52 17.82 -14.56
CA MET A 57 29.02 17.82 -13.18
C MET A 57 28.14 16.62 -12.88
N SER A 58 27.33 16.16 -13.83
CA SER A 58 26.49 14.97 -13.66
C SER A 58 27.32 13.71 -13.47
N GLU A 59 28.34 13.49 -14.30
CA GLU A 59 29.25 12.35 -14.19
C GLU A 59 29.94 12.33 -12.82
N LYS A 60 30.53 13.46 -12.41
CA LYS A 60 31.20 13.59 -11.12
C LYS A 60 30.24 13.38 -9.94
N THR A 61 29.03 13.90 -10.03
CA THR A 61 28.03 13.75 -8.96
C THR A 61 27.59 12.30 -8.85
N ALA A 62 27.29 11.64 -9.96
CA ALA A 62 26.93 10.23 -9.98
C ALA A 62 28.05 9.36 -9.40
N GLU A 63 29.30 9.59 -9.84
CA GLU A 63 30.47 8.90 -9.33
C GLU A 63 30.63 9.09 -7.82
N ASN A 64 30.49 10.33 -7.31
CA ASN A 64 30.59 10.61 -5.88
C ASN A 64 29.51 9.90 -5.04
N LEU A 65 28.25 9.93 -5.51
CA LEU A 65 27.13 9.28 -4.82
C LEU A 65 27.30 7.75 -4.78
N VAL A 66 27.76 7.16 -5.88
CA VAL A 66 27.99 5.71 -5.99
C VAL A 66 29.21 5.30 -5.17
N ASN A 67 30.32 6.04 -5.28
CA ASN A 67 31.57 5.74 -4.58
C ASN A 67 31.44 5.87 -3.06
N PHE A 68 30.54 6.70 -2.56
CA PHE A 68 30.22 6.78 -1.15
C PHE A 68 29.89 5.39 -0.57
N PHE A 69 29.00 4.65 -1.22
CA PHE A 69 28.57 3.33 -0.75
C PHE A 69 29.57 2.23 -1.07
N THR A 70 30.14 2.20 -2.28
CA THR A 70 31.09 1.14 -2.65
C THR A 70 32.34 1.16 -1.78
N ASN A 71 32.82 2.34 -1.37
CA ASN A 71 33.92 2.48 -0.42
C ASN A 71 33.56 1.95 0.97
N ILE A 72 32.36 2.24 1.48
CA ILE A 72 31.91 1.70 2.78
C ILE A 72 31.80 0.18 2.71
N PHE A 73 31.19 -0.38 1.66
CA PHE A 73 31.08 -1.84 1.51
C PHE A 73 32.45 -2.53 1.40
N SER A 74 33.37 -1.92 0.65
CA SER A 74 34.74 -2.43 0.51
C SER A 74 35.50 -2.39 1.84
N THR A 75 35.47 -1.26 2.55
CA THR A 75 36.20 -1.09 3.82
C THR A 75 35.64 -1.96 4.95
N GLN A 76 34.34 -2.23 4.96
CA GLN A 76 33.72 -3.13 5.94
C GLN A 76 33.88 -4.61 5.59
N GLY A 77 34.48 -4.95 4.44
CA GLY A 77 34.71 -6.33 4.05
C GLY A 77 33.45 -7.06 3.59
N LEU A 78 32.43 -6.36 3.06
CA LEU A 78 31.19 -7.00 2.61
C LEU A 78 31.44 -8.07 1.53
N ALA A 79 32.42 -7.83 0.65
CA ALA A 79 32.84 -8.75 -0.41
C ALA A 79 33.40 -10.10 0.11
N GLU A 80 33.69 -10.18 1.41
CA GLU A 80 34.24 -11.37 2.07
C GLU A 80 33.17 -12.37 2.52
N GLU A 81 31.92 -11.93 2.61
CA GLU A 81 30.79 -12.75 3.05
C GLU A 81 30.26 -13.64 1.92
N ASN A 82 29.41 -14.61 2.26
CA ASN A 82 28.74 -15.42 1.23
C ASN A 82 27.58 -14.65 0.57
N GLU A 83 27.16 -15.11 -0.61
CA GLU A 83 26.14 -14.43 -1.43
C GLU A 83 24.81 -14.19 -0.71
N LYS A 84 24.33 -15.15 0.09
CA LYS A 84 23.06 -15.01 0.83
C LYS A 84 23.15 -13.91 1.88
N ASP A 85 24.28 -13.82 2.57
CA ASP A 85 24.51 -12.83 3.62
C ASP A 85 24.71 -11.44 3.01
N ILE A 86 25.42 -11.33 1.88
CA ILE A 86 25.56 -10.08 1.13
C ILE A 86 24.18 -9.59 0.68
N PHE A 87 23.36 -10.47 0.09
CA PHE A 87 22.01 -10.11 -0.34
C PHE A 87 21.15 -9.61 0.83
N PHE A 88 21.18 -10.32 1.96
CA PHE A 88 20.47 -9.88 3.17
C PHE A 88 20.94 -8.50 3.64
N ILE A 89 22.26 -8.27 3.73
CA ILE A 89 22.84 -7.01 4.18
C ILE A 89 22.49 -5.87 3.22
N LEU A 90 22.70 -6.04 1.92
CA LEU A 90 22.41 -5.00 0.92
C LEU A 90 20.93 -4.60 0.94
N ASN A 91 20.02 -5.57 1.10
CA ASN A 91 18.60 -5.27 1.22
C ASN A 91 18.27 -4.44 2.46
N GLU A 92 18.90 -4.71 3.60
CA GLU A 92 18.68 -3.94 4.83
C GLU A 92 19.36 -2.57 4.79
N VAL A 93 20.52 -2.44 4.14
CA VAL A 93 21.18 -1.15 3.91
C VAL A 93 20.38 -0.27 2.95
N GLU A 94 19.94 -0.83 1.82
CA GLU A 94 19.10 -0.16 0.82
C GLU A 94 17.88 0.49 1.47
N LYS A 95 17.19 -0.31 2.25
CA LYS A 95 16.10 0.07 3.13
C LYS A 95 16.45 1.31 3.97
N ILE A 96 17.53 1.26 4.76
CA ILE A 96 17.94 2.32 5.69
C ILE A 96 18.33 3.61 4.94
N VAL A 97 19.08 3.48 3.84
CA VAL A 97 19.55 4.60 3.03
C VAL A 97 18.39 5.34 2.39
N ASN A 98 17.48 4.61 1.75
CA ASN A 98 16.33 5.20 1.06
C ASN A 98 15.35 5.87 2.03
N LEU A 99 15.17 5.29 3.22
CA LEU A 99 14.42 5.92 4.30
C LEU A 99 15.07 7.25 4.75
N SER A 100 16.39 7.25 4.92
CA SER A 100 17.14 8.45 5.31
C SER A 100 17.03 9.55 4.25
N LEU A 101 17.14 9.18 2.96
CA LEU A 101 16.91 10.09 1.84
C LEU A 101 15.49 10.67 1.84
N PHE A 102 14.48 9.82 2.06
CA PHE A 102 13.09 10.24 2.11
C PHE A 102 12.85 11.26 3.23
N TYR A 103 13.33 11.02 4.44
CA TYR A 103 13.18 11.98 5.54
C TYR A 103 13.96 13.26 5.34
N TRP A 104 15.18 13.16 4.83
CA TRP A 104 16.06 14.31 4.67
C TRP A 104 15.54 15.27 3.59
N PHE A 105 15.05 14.74 2.46
CA PHE A 105 14.47 15.55 1.39
C PHE A 105 12.98 15.86 1.60
N GLY A 106 12.17 14.86 1.93
CA GLY A 106 10.71 14.93 1.96
C GLY A 106 10.12 15.82 3.05
N LEU A 107 10.86 16.06 4.16
CA LEU A 107 10.43 16.96 5.23
C LEU A 107 10.87 18.42 5.01
N ASN A 108 11.92 18.67 4.24
CA ASN A 108 12.56 19.99 4.14
C ASN A 108 12.05 20.82 2.95
N ASP A 109 11.84 20.22 1.77
CA ASP A 109 11.24 20.87 0.61
C ASP A 109 10.65 19.84 -0.36
N ARG A 110 9.31 19.85 -0.52
CA ARG A 110 8.61 18.90 -1.42
C ARG A 110 9.06 18.99 -2.88
N ASN A 111 9.58 20.12 -3.33
CA ASN A 111 10.05 20.26 -4.71
C ASN A 111 11.48 19.77 -4.87
N TYR A 112 12.29 19.89 -3.82
CA TYR A 112 13.68 19.44 -3.80
C TYR A 112 13.76 18.03 -3.20
N GLN A 113 13.39 17.03 -3.99
CA GLN A 113 13.54 15.63 -3.64
C GLN A 113 14.80 15.02 -4.31
N PHE A 114 15.26 13.86 -3.81
CA PHE A 114 16.31 13.08 -4.48
C PHE A 114 16.03 12.90 -5.98
N ARG A 115 14.76 12.67 -6.33
CA ARG A 115 14.26 12.60 -7.70
C ARG A 115 14.59 13.84 -8.54
N ALA A 116 14.48 15.04 -7.97
CA ALA A 116 14.78 16.28 -8.69
C ALA A 116 16.28 16.38 -9.03
N VAL A 117 17.16 15.88 -8.17
CA VAL A 117 18.61 15.78 -8.43
C VAL A 117 18.87 14.77 -9.56
N VAL A 118 18.24 13.61 -9.49
CA VAL A 118 18.35 12.55 -10.52
C VAL A 118 17.89 13.06 -11.88
N HIS A 119 16.74 13.74 -11.95
CA HIS A 119 16.20 14.28 -13.22
C HIS A 119 17.00 15.47 -13.74
N PHE A 120 17.50 16.34 -12.86
CA PHE A 120 18.30 17.49 -13.28
C PHE A 120 19.62 17.09 -13.94
N TYR A 121 20.32 16.13 -13.34
CA TYR A 121 21.57 15.62 -13.89
C TYR A 121 21.39 14.48 -14.89
N ASP A 122 20.20 13.87 -14.95
CA ASP A 122 19.86 12.69 -15.77
C ASP A 122 20.79 11.52 -15.54
N ILE A 123 20.87 11.15 -14.27
CA ILE A 123 21.76 10.12 -13.75
C ILE A 123 21.00 8.85 -13.35
N ASP A 124 19.77 8.70 -13.83
CA ASP A 124 18.96 7.50 -13.60
C ASP A 124 19.64 6.27 -14.26
N GLY A 125 19.82 5.21 -13.48
CA GLY A 125 20.52 3.99 -13.89
C GLY A 125 22.04 4.06 -13.83
N LEU A 126 22.66 5.22 -13.55
CA LEU A 126 24.12 5.29 -13.39
C LEU A 126 24.55 4.58 -12.10
N GLY A 127 25.59 3.76 -12.20
CA GLY A 127 26.03 2.92 -11.09
C GLY A 127 27.44 2.36 -11.27
N SER A 128 27.87 1.59 -10.28
CA SER A 128 29.16 0.89 -10.28
C SER A 128 29.01 -0.50 -9.69
N VAL A 129 29.83 -1.43 -10.17
CA VAL A 129 29.87 -2.83 -9.75
C VAL A 129 31.09 -3.06 -8.87
N PHE A 130 30.93 -3.83 -7.80
CA PHE A 130 32.04 -4.38 -7.03
C PHE A 130 31.98 -5.91 -7.00
N LEU A 131 33.18 -6.52 -6.95
CA LEU A 131 33.37 -7.97 -7.05
C LEU A 131 33.44 -8.61 -5.67
N THR A 132 32.78 -9.76 -5.52
CA THR A 132 32.86 -10.61 -4.32
C THR A 132 33.90 -11.72 -4.48
N LYS A 133 34.28 -12.38 -3.38
CA LYS A 133 35.21 -13.54 -3.39
C LYS A 133 34.79 -14.68 -4.33
N ASN A 134 33.51 -14.76 -4.70
CA ASN A 134 32.95 -15.80 -5.58
C ASN A 134 32.80 -15.34 -7.04
N ASN A 135 33.35 -14.20 -7.44
CA ASN A 135 33.19 -13.57 -8.76
C ASN A 135 31.74 -13.20 -9.11
N THR A 136 30.87 -13.05 -8.11
CA THR A 136 29.52 -12.53 -8.31
C THR A 136 29.56 -11.00 -8.26
N ASN A 137 29.00 -10.35 -9.30
CA ASN A 137 28.94 -8.90 -9.45
C ASN A 137 27.77 -8.31 -8.66
N PHE A 138 28.05 -7.34 -7.78
CA PHE A 138 27.03 -6.54 -7.12
C PHE A 138 27.13 -5.08 -7.54
N ALA A 139 25.99 -4.45 -7.82
CA ALA A 139 25.86 -3.08 -8.27
C ALA A 139 25.30 -2.15 -7.17
N VAL A 140 25.81 -0.92 -7.18
CA VAL A 140 25.16 0.26 -6.59
C VAL A 140 24.73 1.14 -7.75
N SER A 141 23.45 1.48 -7.85
CA SER A 141 22.96 2.38 -8.91
C SER A 141 21.96 3.42 -8.40
N LEU A 142 21.93 4.56 -9.07
CA LEU A 142 21.04 5.67 -8.75
C LEU A 142 19.74 5.52 -9.51
N SER A 143 18.64 5.88 -8.86
CA SER A 143 17.34 5.91 -9.48
C SER A 143 16.49 7.06 -9.00
N GLU A 144 15.56 7.50 -9.82
CA GLU A 144 14.55 8.49 -9.42
C GLU A 144 13.71 8.13 -8.19
N ASP A 145 13.72 6.87 -7.74
CA ASP A 145 13.01 6.38 -6.55
C ASP A 145 13.94 6.09 -5.35
N GLY A 146 15.24 6.29 -5.50
CA GLY A 146 16.23 6.01 -4.45
C GLY A 146 17.50 5.37 -4.99
N ILE A 147 18.30 4.79 -4.10
CA ILE A 147 19.55 4.10 -4.41
C ILE A 147 19.30 2.60 -4.36
N ARG A 148 19.81 1.91 -5.37
CA ARG A 148 19.65 0.47 -5.59
C ARG A 148 20.94 -0.26 -5.21
N PHE A 149 20.79 -1.42 -4.58
CA PHE A 149 21.85 -2.29 -4.10
C PHE A 149 21.50 -3.76 -4.39
N GLY A 150 22.38 -4.49 -5.09
CA GLY A 150 22.22 -5.94 -5.25
C GLY A 150 23.02 -6.51 -6.42
N LEU A 151 22.66 -7.66 -6.99
CA LEU A 151 23.34 -8.27 -8.13
C LEU A 151 23.22 -7.41 -9.40
N ASP A 152 24.32 -7.25 -10.12
CA ASP A 152 24.38 -6.51 -11.40
C ASP A 152 23.39 -7.03 -12.46
N SER A 153 23.06 -8.33 -12.41
CA SER A 153 22.14 -8.98 -13.34
C SER A 153 20.66 -8.85 -12.98
N SER A 154 20.30 -8.39 -11.78
CA SER A 154 18.89 -8.22 -11.41
C SER A 154 18.39 -6.82 -11.70
N ASN A 155 17.13 -6.76 -12.13
CA ASN A 155 16.34 -5.54 -12.10
C ASN A 155 16.09 -5.16 -10.64
N HIS A 156 17.04 -4.48 -10.02
CA HIS A 156 16.87 -3.94 -8.68
C HIS A 156 15.91 -2.79 -8.71
N GLU A 157 14.82 -2.91 -7.97
CA GLU A 157 14.05 -1.78 -7.51
C GLU A 157 14.52 -1.45 -6.09
N PRO A 158 14.66 -0.17 -5.72
CA PRO A 158 15.09 0.18 -4.38
C PRO A 158 14.14 -0.46 -3.37
N LYS A 159 14.58 -1.41 -2.54
CA LYS A 159 13.83 -1.97 -1.43
C LYS A 159 13.68 -0.93 -0.35
N CYS A 160 12.56 -1.03 0.32
CA CYS A 160 11.96 0.14 0.90
C CYS A 160 11.56 -0.19 2.32
N LEU A 161 11.65 0.80 3.20
CA LEU A 161 11.29 0.63 4.58
C LEU A 161 9.86 1.08 4.84
N PRO A 162 9.12 0.31 5.64
CA PRO A 162 7.94 0.86 6.29
C PRO A 162 8.41 1.94 7.27
N VAL A 163 7.69 3.05 7.26
CA VAL A 163 7.94 4.23 8.10
C VAL A 163 7.79 3.87 9.59
N SER A 164 7.14 2.74 9.90
CA SER A 164 7.04 2.15 11.22
C SER A 164 8.39 1.92 11.91
N LYS A 165 9.48 1.64 11.18
CA LYS A 165 10.80 1.41 11.80
C LYS A 165 11.38 2.68 12.46
N VAL A 166 11.03 3.88 11.99
CA VAL A 166 11.43 5.16 12.63
C VAL A 166 10.67 5.43 13.91
N CYS A 167 9.50 4.82 14.06
CA CYS A 167 8.72 5.00 15.26
C CYS A 167 9.27 4.22 16.46
N GLU A 168 10.22 3.30 16.26
CA GLU A 168 10.79 2.45 17.32
C GLU A 168 9.70 1.90 18.26
N LEU A 169 8.58 1.43 17.69
CA LEU A 169 7.34 1.13 18.41
C LEU A 169 7.58 0.21 19.62
N ASN A 170 8.48 -0.76 19.48
CA ASN A 170 8.85 -1.72 20.52
C ASN A 170 9.48 -1.09 21.78
N SER A 171 9.95 0.15 21.72
CA SER A 171 10.49 0.90 22.86
C SER A 171 9.40 1.54 23.73
N PHE A 172 8.15 1.51 23.30
CA PHE A 172 7.01 2.17 23.94
C PHE A 172 5.91 1.15 24.26
N ASN A 173 5.44 1.16 25.50
CA ASN A 173 4.37 0.30 26.00
C ASN A 173 3.47 1.08 26.99
N ILE A 174 2.47 0.41 27.57
CA ILE A 174 1.52 1.03 28.50
C ILE A 174 2.15 1.62 29.78
N ARG A 175 3.38 1.21 30.13
CA ARG A 175 4.12 1.70 31.31
C ARG A 175 5.08 2.83 30.97
N THR A 176 5.14 3.23 29.71
CA THR A 176 5.96 4.36 29.28
C THR A 176 5.35 5.65 29.81
N ASP A 177 6.20 6.58 30.24
CA ASP A 177 5.80 7.93 30.65
C ASP A 177 4.81 8.55 29.63
N GLU A 178 3.66 9.04 30.11
CA GLU A 178 2.56 9.47 29.24
C GLU A 178 2.98 10.56 28.26
N ARG A 179 3.86 11.48 28.66
CA ARG A 179 4.34 12.54 27.76
C ARG A 179 5.14 11.96 26.59
N LYS A 180 5.98 10.96 26.86
CA LYS A 180 6.72 10.23 25.81
C LYS A 180 5.78 9.41 24.94
N LEU A 181 4.80 8.75 25.54
CA LEU A 181 3.81 7.97 24.82
C LEU A 181 2.95 8.86 23.90
N PHE A 182 2.46 9.99 24.40
CA PHE A 182 1.72 11.00 23.63
C PHE A 182 2.52 11.50 22.43
N ALA A 183 3.79 11.89 22.64
CA ALA A 183 4.67 12.33 21.56
C ALA A 183 4.86 11.24 20.50
N ARG A 184 4.93 9.97 20.92
CA ARG A 184 5.06 8.83 20.01
C ARG A 184 3.79 8.61 19.20
N ILE A 185 2.62 8.70 19.83
CA ILE A 185 1.31 8.60 19.15
C ILE A 185 1.19 9.69 18.07
N ARG A 186 1.53 10.94 18.40
CA ARG A 186 1.56 12.05 17.43
C ARG A 186 2.54 11.83 16.29
N THR A 187 3.69 11.21 16.57
CA THR A 187 4.65 10.82 15.53
C THR A 187 4.01 9.84 14.56
N ILE A 188 3.36 8.78 15.05
CA ILE A 188 2.65 7.79 14.23
C ILE A 188 1.57 8.47 13.36
N GLN A 189 0.76 9.35 13.93
CA GLN A 189 -0.24 10.11 13.17
C GLN A 189 0.39 10.87 11.99
N ARG A 190 1.50 11.59 12.23
CA ARG A 190 2.23 12.31 11.19
C ARG A 190 2.75 11.37 10.10
N GLU A 191 3.34 10.24 10.49
CA GLU A 191 3.87 9.28 9.54
C GLU A 191 2.78 8.66 8.66
N ILE A 192 1.59 8.38 9.22
CA ILE A 192 0.44 7.94 8.42
C ILE A 192 0.04 9.01 7.40
N CYS A 193 -0.02 10.29 7.81
CA CYS A 193 -0.34 11.39 6.90
C CYS A 193 0.70 11.54 5.79
N LEU A 194 2.01 11.42 6.10
CA LEU A 194 3.07 11.50 5.11
C LEU A 194 2.97 10.37 4.08
N LEU A 195 2.67 9.14 4.51
CA LEU A 195 2.44 8.00 3.62
C LEU A 195 1.25 8.20 2.68
N VAL A 196 0.16 8.78 3.20
CA VAL A 196 -1.02 9.10 2.39
C VAL A 196 -0.74 10.22 1.40
N ASP A 197 -0.02 11.26 1.82
CA ASP A 197 0.37 12.37 0.95
C ASP A 197 1.31 11.89 -0.17
N GLU A 198 2.28 11.03 0.15
CA GLU A 198 3.19 10.44 -0.84
C GLU A 198 2.42 9.56 -1.83
N TRP A 199 1.43 8.80 -1.34
CA TRP A 199 0.52 8.02 -2.18
C TRP A 199 -0.21 8.89 -3.20
N GLU A 200 -0.77 10.02 -2.77
CA GLU A 200 -1.45 10.96 -3.68
C GLU A 200 -0.50 11.66 -4.63
N HIS A 201 0.68 12.05 -4.14
CA HIS A 201 1.70 12.70 -4.93
C HIS A 201 2.20 11.80 -6.05
N LEU A 202 2.56 10.55 -5.72
CA LEU A 202 2.98 9.56 -6.70
C LEU A 202 1.89 9.30 -7.74
N ASN A 203 0.65 9.07 -7.32
CA ASN A 203 -0.46 8.85 -8.27
C ASN A 203 -0.68 10.07 -9.18
N SER A 204 -0.46 11.29 -8.68
CA SER A 204 -0.57 12.51 -9.49
C SER A 204 0.54 12.58 -10.55
N ILE A 205 1.79 12.30 -10.17
CA ILE A 205 2.92 12.27 -11.12
C ILE A 205 2.69 11.19 -12.18
N LEU A 206 2.34 9.97 -11.74
CA LEU A 206 2.12 8.83 -12.62
C LEU A 206 0.95 9.09 -13.59
N ALA A 207 -0.13 9.72 -13.14
CA ALA A 207 -1.26 10.06 -14.00
C ALA A 207 -0.88 11.02 -15.14
N VAL A 208 0.01 11.99 -14.87
CA VAL A 208 0.47 12.94 -15.89
C VAL A 208 1.40 12.26 -16.90
N GLU A 209 2.41 11.52 -16.42
CA GLU A 209 3.37 10.80 -17.28
C GLU A 209 2.65 9.77 -18.18
N TYR A 210 1.73 8.99 -17.58
CA TYR A 210 0.88 8.05 -18.30
C TYR A 210 -0.03 8.74 -19.32
N GLY A 211 -0.73 9.80 -18.90
CA GLY A 211 -1.64 10.54 -19.76
C GLY A 211 -0.96 11.09 -21.01
N GLN A 212 0.26 11.60 -20.87
CA GLN A 212 1.05 12.09 -21.99
C GLN A 212 1.46 10.97 -22.95
N ILE A 213 1.97 9.84 -22.44
CA ILE A 213 2.40 8.71 -23.28
C ILE A 213 1.20 8.04 -23.94
N TYR A 214 0.11 7.86 -23.21
CA TYR A 214 -1.14 7.32 -23.74
C TYR A 214 -1.74 8.22 -24.83
N TYR A 215 -1.72 9.54 -24.64
CA TYR A 215 -2.12 10.49 -25.68
C TYR A 215 -1.25 10.35 -26.94
N ASN A 216 0.08 10.25 -26.80
CA ASN A 216 0.98 10.05 -27.93
C ASN A 216 0.72 8.73 -28.66
N LEU A 217 0.41 7.66 -27.93
CA LEU A 217 0.01 6.37 -28.50
C LEU A 217 -1.30 6.49 -29.27
N GLN A 218 -2.31 7.19 -28.72
CA GLN A 218 -3.59 7.43 -29.41
C GLN A 218 -3.42 8.26 -30.68
N GLN A 219 -2.58 9.29 -30.66
CA GLN A 219 -2.32 10.15 -31.82
C GLN A 219 -1.51 9.44 -32.91
N ASN A 220 -0.54 8.59 -32.53
CA ASN A 220 0.33 7.88 -33.45
C ASN A 220 0.65 6.47 -32.95
N GLN A 221 -0.08 5.47 -33.45
CA GLN A 221 0.22 4.08 -33.15
C GLN A 221 1.41 3.59 -33.98
N ASN A 222 2.60 3.64 -33.38
CA ASN A 222 3.82 3.08 -33.95
C ASN A 222 4.57 2.26 -32.89
N LYS A 223 5.51 1.42 -33.33
CA LYS A 223 6.26 0.51 -32.44
C LYS A 223 6.92 1.24 -31.26
N LYS A 224 7.54 2.40 -31.50
CA LYS A 224 8.18 3.23 -30.48
C LYS A 224 7.20 3.69 -29.40
N ASN A 225 6.00 4.11 -29.79
CA ASN A 225 4.98 4.59 -28.86
C ASN A 225 4.32 3.44 -28.09
N VAL A 226 4.22 2.25 -28.69
CA VAL A 226 3.79 1.03 -27.98
C VAL A 226 4.84 0.62 -26.94
N GLU A 227 6.11 0.54 -27.32
CA GLU A 227 7.22 0.21 -26.39
C GLU A 227 7.32 1.24 -25.25
N ALA A 228 7.15 2.53 -25.55
CA ALA A 228 7.09 3.59 -24.53
C ALA A 228 5.89 3.42 -23.58
N PHE A 229 4.72 3.05 -24.11
CA PHE A 229 3.52 2.81 -23.31
C PHE A 229 3.65 1.57 -22.41
N GLU A 230 4.23 0.49 -22.91
CA GLU A 230 4.53 -0.70 -22.10
C GLU A 230 5.51 -0.38 -20.98
N THR A 231 6.59 0.34 -21.30
CA THR A 231 7.63 0.73 -20.35
C THR A 231 7.06 1.61 -19.23
N ILE A 232 6.25 2.63 -19.56
CA ILE A 232 5.65 3.47 -18.51
C ILE A 232 4.62 2.69 -17.68
N THR A 233 3.86 1.79 -18.29
CA THR A 233 2.87 0.98 -17.57
C THR A 233 3.56 0.06 -16.56
N GLN A 234 4.66 -0.60 -16.94
CA GLN A 234 5.46 -1.42 -16.04
C GLN A 234 6.05 -0.59 -14.89
N LYS A 235 6.67 0.55 -15.23
CA LYS A 235 7.22 1.50 -14.25
C LYS A 235 6.15 2.02 -13.27
N MET A 236 4.97 2.35 -13.75
CA MET A 236 3.84 2.78 -12.90
C MET A 236 3.41 1.69 -11.93
N ASN A 237 3.24 0.45 -12.43
CA ASN A 237 2.78 -0.66 -11.61
C ASN A 237 3.81 -0.96 -10.52
N SER A 238 5.10 -1.10 -10.87
CA SER A 238 6.20 -1.31 -9.92
C SER A 238 6.21 -0.26 -8.80
N ARG A 239 6.19 1.03 -9.16
CA ARG A 239 6.24 2.14 -8.18
C ARG A 239 5.03 2.13 -7.26
N ARG A 240 3.84 1.95 -7.84
CA ARG A 240 2.59 1.95 -7.12
C ARG A 240 2.50 0.75 -6.17
N ASP A 241 2.94 -0.42 -6.62
CA ASP A 241 2.86 -1.66 -5.86
C ASP A 241 3.88 -1.65 -4.72
N SER A 242 5.08 -1.10 -4.98
CA SER A 242 6.08 -0.80 -3.94
C SER A 242 5.51 0.10 -2.87
N LEU A 243 5.05 1.32 -3.20
CA LEU A 243 4.51 2.25 -2.21
C LEU A 243 3.30 1.66 -1.45
N ALA A 244 2.45 0.89 -2.14
CA ALA A 244 1.35 0.19 -1.50
C ALA A 244 1.85 -0.84 -0.46
N PHE A 245 2.89 -1.59 -0.77
CA PHE A 245 3.52 -2.49 0.20
C PHE A 245 4.01 -1.73 1.44
N TRP A 246 4.68 -0.58 1.28
CA TRP A 246 5.24 0.18 2.41
C TRP A 246 4.16 0.74 3.31
N CYS A 247 3.12 1.30 2.69
CA CYS A 247 1.96 1.81 3.40
C CYS A 247 1.33 0.69 4.21
N LEU A 248 1.14 -0.49 3.62
CA LEU A 248 0.47 -1.59 4.30
C LEU A 248 1.30 -2.18 5.43
N GLU A 249 2.59 -2.44 5.21
CA GLU A 249 3.49 -2.94 6.24
C GLU A 249 3.56 -1.96 7.43
N SER A 250 3.71 -0.65 7.14
CA SER A 250 3.67 0.39 8.19
C SER A 250 2.33 0.40 8.93
N PHE A 251 1.22 0.30 8.20
CA PHE A 251 -0.12 0.32 8.79
C PHE A 251 -0.38 -0.91 9.66
N CYS A 252 0.14 -2.08 9.27
CA CYS A 252 0.11 -3.28 10.10
C CYS A 252 0.85 -3.06 11.43
N ASP A 253 2.08 -2.54 11.37
CA ASP A 253 2.89 -2.34 12.57
C ASP A 253 2.25 -1.29 13.51
N PHE A 254 1.71 -0.19 12.95
CA PHE A 254 0.96 0.79 13.73
C PHE A 254 -0.30 0.19 14.35
N GLN A 255 -1.08 -0.58 13.58
CA GLN A 255 -2.30 -1.23 14.08
C GLN A 255 -1.98 -2.24 15.17
N GLU A 256 -0.94 -3.05 15.04
CA GLU A 256 -0.49 -4.01 16.07
C GLU A 256 -0.07 -3.30 17.35
N TRP A 257 0.79 -2.30 17.24
CA TRP A 257 1.25 -1.56 18.42
C TRP A 257 0.08 -0.89 19.17
N ILE A 258 -0.83 -0.25 18.45
CA ILE A 258 -2.05 0.34 19.05
C ILE A 258 -2.91 -0.74 19.69
N SER A 259 -3.09 -1.88 19.01
CA SER A 259 -3.92 -2.99 19.51
C SER A 259 -3.35 -3.58 20.78
N ASP A 260 -2.03 -3.78 20.84
CA ASP A 260 -1.36 -4.32 22.02
C ASP A 260 -1.49 -3.36 23.21
N ILE A 261 -1.22 -2.07 23.00
CA ILE A 261 -1.39 -1.04 24.05
C ILE A 261 -2.83 -1.01 24.58
N LEU A 262 -3.82 -0.99 23.69
CA LEU A 262 -5.22 -0.90 24.11
C LEU A 262 -5.72 -2.20 24.77
N VAL A 263 -5.26 -3.37 24.30
CA VAL A 263 -5.62 -4.66 24.91
C VAL A 263 -5.00 -4.80 26.29
N GLU A 264 -3.72 -4.46 26.45
CA GLU A 264 -3.06 -4.46 27.76
C GLU A 264 -3.72 -3.46 28.71
N ASN A 265 -4.07 -2.26 28.23
CA ASN A 265 -4.75 -1.25 29.05
C ASN A 265 -6.15 -1.70 29.52
N ARG A 266 -6.88 -2.54 28.77
CA ARG A 266 -8.16 -3.11 29.25
C ARG A 266 -8.00 -3.95 30.53
N VAL A 267 -6.81 -4.50 30.75
CA VAL A 267 -6.50 -5.34 31.91
C VAL A 267 -5.86 -4.51 33.02
N GLU A 268 -4.84 -3.71 32.71
CA GLU A 268 -4.07 -2.98 33.73
C GLU A 268 -4.70 -1.61 34.10
N ASN A 269 -5.48 -1.01 33.20
CA ASN A 269 -6.15 0.29 33.35
C ASN A 269 -5.20 1.41 33.84
N LEU A 270 -4.11 1.63 33.10
CA LEU A 270 -3.02 2.54 33.47
C LEU A 270 -3.00 3.85 32.68
N LEU A 271 -3.62 3.90 31.50
CA LEU A 271 -3.59 5.05 30.62
C LEU A 271 -4.67 6.07 30.98
N SER A 272 -4.33 7.37 30.94
CA SER A 272 -5.30 8.45 31.04
C SER A 272 -6.25 8.54 29.84
N ASP A 273 -7.37 9.22 30.05
CA ASP A 273 -8.36 9.52 28.99
C ASP A 273 -7.74 10.29 27.81
N ASP A 274 -6.74 11.16 28.07
CA ASP A 274 -6.04 11.91 27.03
C ASP A 274 -5.25 10.97 26.10
N ILE A 275 -4.53 9.99 26.65
CA ILE A 275 -3.80 9.00 25.85
C ILE A 275 -4.79 8.11 25.07
N LEU A 276 -5.88 7.69 25.70
CA LEU A 276 -6.91 6.89 25.04
C LEU A 276 -7.55 7.65 23.87
N SER A 277 -7.88 8.92 24.07
CA SER A 277 -8.42 9.78 23.02
C SER A 277 -7.44 9.94 21.84
N GLU A 278 -6.13 10.08 22.10
CA GLU A 278 -5.13 10.16 21.04
C GLU A 278 -4.93 8.83 20.30
N LEU A 279 -4.98 7.70 21.00
CA LEU A 279 -4.93 6.38 20.37
C LEU A 279 -6.15 6.18 19.46
N ASP A 280 -7.36 6.53 19.93
CA ASP A 280 -8.58 6.46 19.12
C ASP A 280 -8.52 7.36 17.88
N ALA A 281 -8.02 8.60 18.03
CA ALA A 281 -7.78 9.48 16.89
C ALA A 281 -6.80 8.86 15.88
N THR A 282 -5.73 8.24 16.38
CA THR A 282 -4.72 7.56 15.54
C THR A 282 -5.30 6.38 14.80
N VAL A 283 -6.16 5.57 15.45
CA VAL A 283 -6.91 4.49 14.79
C VAL A 283 -7.78 5.04 13.67
N GLY A 284 -8.44 6.18 13.89
CA GLY A 284 -9.25 6.85 12.88
C GLY A 284 -8.44 7.29 11.66
N VAL A 285 -7.29 7.95 11.88
CA VAL A 285 -6.38 8.38 10.80
C VAL A 285 -5.82 7.17 10.04
N LEU A 286 -5.43 6.11 10.75
CA LEU A 286 -4.93 4.88 10.16
C LEU A 286 -5.98 4.20 9.26
N LEU A 287 -7.22 4.08 9.74
CA LEU A 287 -8.33 3.55 8.95
C LEU A 287 -8.60 4.40 7.71
N SER A 288 -8.63 5.72 7.85
CA SER A 288 -8.84 6.63 6.72
C SER A 288 -7.75 6.46 5.66
N GLY A 289 -6.47 6.37 6.07
CA GLY A 289 -5.36 6.11 5.16
C GLY A 289 -5.49 4.75 4.48
N PHE A 290 -5.83 3.71 5.25
CA PHE A 290 -6.04 2.37 4.73
C PHE A 290 -7.16 2.33 3.67
N GLN A 291 -8.32 2.91 3.96
CA GLN A 291 -9.45 2.97 3.03
C GLN A 291 -9.09 3.69 1.73
N LYS A 292 -8.31 4.78 1.83
CA LYS A 292 -7.93 5.60 0.68
C LYS A 292 -6.93 4.91 -0.25
N ILE A 293 -6.02 4.09 0.29
CA ILE A 293 -4.94 3.46 -0.48
C ILE A 293 -5.36 2.07 -1.00
N PHE A 294 -6.07 1.28 -0.19
CA PHE A 294 -6.26 -0.15 -0.42
C PHE A 294 -7.68 -0.56 -0.77
N LEU A 295 -8.70 0.21 -0.39
CA LEU A 295 -10.10 -0.15 -0.68
C LEU A 295 -10.74 0.52 -1.92
N PRO A 296 -10.08 1.41 -2.72
CA PRO A 296 -10.68 1.83 -3.99
C PRO A 296 -10.68 0.71 -5.03
N ALA A 297 -11.85 0.44 -5.63
CA ALA A 297 -12.04 -0.61 -6.64
C ALA A 297 -11.25 -0.41 -7.96
N SER A 298 -10.91 0.84 -8.30
CA SER A 298 -10.09 1.16 -9.48
C SER A 298 -8.61 0.81 -9.31
N VAL A 299 -8.16 0.66 -8.07
CA VAL A 299 -6.75 0.49 -7.69
C VAL A 299 -6.41 -0.97 -7.41
N SER A 300 -7.43 -1.81 -7.18
CA SER A 300 -7.25 -3.16 -6.66
C SER A 300 -6.81 -4.21 -7.68
N ARG A 301 -6.89 -3.95 -8.99
CA ARG A 301 -6.70 -4.96 -10.06
C ARG A 301 -5.30 -5.59 -10.17
N HIS A 302 -4.25 -4.91 -9.70
CA HIS A 302 -2.86 -5.34 -9.91
C HIS A 302 -2.06 -5.57 -8.62
N LYS A 303 -2.61 -5.16 -7.47
CA LYS A 303 -1.83 -5.02 -6.23
C LYS A 303 -1.80 -6.24 -5.32
N TYR A 304 -2.82 -7.09 -5.36
CA TYR A 304 -2.97 -8.16 -4.37
C TYR A 304 -2.16 -9.39 -4.78
N THR A 305 -0.84 -9.26 -4.71
CA THR A 305 0.10 -10.38 -4.65
C THR A 305 -0.07 -11.13 -3.32
N GLU A 306 0.50 -12.33 -3.24
CA GLU A 306 0.45 -13.16 -2.02
C GLU A 306 0.96 -12.38 -0.78
N GLU A 307 2.08 -11.67 -0.92
CA GLU A 307 2.70 -10.88 0.16
C GLU A 307 1.75 -9.78 0.69
N ILE A 308 1.06 -9.06 -0.20
CA ILE A 308 0.09 -8.03 0.20
C ILE A 308 -1.14 -8.66 0.88
N LEU A 309 -1.60 -9.82 0.40
CA LEU A 309 -2.72 -10.54 1.03
C LEU A 309 -2.37 -10.96 2.47
N ASP A 310 -1.16 -11.44 2.72
CA ASP A 310 -0.71 -11.80 4.07
C ASP A 310 -0.65 -10.59 5.01
N LEU A 311 -0.18 -9.44 4.51
CA LEU A 311 -0.21 -8.20 5.28
C LEU A 311 -1.64 -7.72 5.56
N LEU A 312 -2.58 -7.84 4.60
CA LEU A 312 -3.99 -7.51 4.83
C LEU A 312 -4.65 -8.43 5.88
N LEU A 313 -4.28 -9.71 5.90
CA LEU A 313 -4.68 -10.63 6.97
C LEU A 313 -4.09 -10.22 8.32
N LYS A 314 -2.80 -9.87 8.37
CA LYS A 314 -2.14 -9.33 9.57
C LYS A 314 -2.90 -8.11 10.10
N PHE A 315 -3.19 -7.14 9.24
CA PHE A 315 -3.94 -5.92 9.58
C PHE A 315 -5.34 -6.22 10.12
N SER A 316 -6.12 -7.03 9.40
CA SER A 316 -7.49 -7.38 9.79
C SER A 316 -7.56 -8.19 11.08
N ASN A 317 -6.65 -9.15 11.28
CA ASN A 317 -6.55 -9.91 12.53
C ASN A 317 -6.18 -9.02 13.72
N SER A 318 -5.23 -8.08 13.55
CA SER A 318 -4.87 -7.12 14.58
C SER A 318 -6.08 -6.24 14.99
N ARG A 319 -6.85 -5.77 14.00
CA ARG A 319 -8.12 -5.06 14.28
C ARG A 319 -9.16 -5.90 15.00
N LEU A 320 -9.33 -7.17 14.62
CA LEU A 320 -10.27 -8.08 15.26
C LEU A 320 -9.82 -8.48 16.67
N LYS A 321 -8.51 -8.52 16.95
CA LYS A 321 -7.97 -8.65 18.31
C LYS A 321 -8.37 -7.46 19.17
N LEU A 322 -8.31 -6.25 18.62
CA LEU A 322 -8.78 -5.05 19.32
C LEU A 322 -10.30 -5.05 19.50
N ASN A 323 -11.07 -5.47 18.49
CA ASN A 323 -12.52 -5.53 18.57
C ASN A 323 -13.07 -6.67 17.69
N SER A 324 -13.46 -7.77 18.32
CA SER A 324 -14.00 -8.96 17.65
C SER A 324 -15.33 -8.71 16.94
N ASP A 325 -16.06 -7.67 17.33
CA ASP A 325 -17.34 -7.31 16.76
C ASP A 325 -17.24 -6.23 15.66
N ASP A 326 -16.03 -6.00 15.14
CA ASP A 326 -15.79 -5.15 13.98
C ASP A 326 -16.13 -5.88 12.67
N PHE A 327 -17.39 -5.75 12.23
CA PHE A 327 -17.87 -6.41 11.03
C PHE A 327 -17.09 -6.00 9.78
N SER A 328 -16.70 -4.72 9.66
CA SER A 328 -15.92 -4.24 8.51
C SER A 328 -14.58 -4.96 8.40
N SER A 329 -13.88 -5.08 9.53
CA SER A 329 -12.59 -5.78 9.61
C SER A 329 -12.75 -7.29 9.35
N PHE A 330 -13.88 -7.86 9.80
CA PHE A 330 -14.21 -9.27 9.52
C PHE A 330 -14.47 -9.50 8.03
N VAL A 331 -15.24 -8.65 7.36
CA VAL A 331 -15.48 -8.74 5.90
C VAL A 331 -14.17 -8.59 5.13
N LEU A 332 -13.30 -7.65 5.51
CA LEU A 332 -11.97 -7.52 4.91
C LEU A 332 -11.18 -8.83 5.04
N LYS A 333 -11.10 -9.41 6.24
CA LYS A 333 -10.45 -10.71 6.48
C LYS A 333 -11.01 -11.79 5.56
N GLN A 334 -12.34 -11.90 5.44
CA GLN A 334 -12.98 -12.90 4.58
C GLN A 334 -12.65 -12.71 3.09
N CYS A 335 -12.73 -11.47 2.59
CA CYS A 335 -12.35 -11.17 1.22
C CYS A 335 -10.88 -11.52 0.94
N THR A 336 -9.98 -11.25 1.87
CA THR A 336 -8.56 -11.58 1.75
C THR A 336 -8.32 -13.09 1.82
N LEU A 337 -8.96 -13.82 2.74
CA LEU A 337 -8.89 -15.28 2.83
C LEU A 337 -9.35 -15.93 1.52
N CYS A 338 -10.50 -15.51 0.99
CA CYS A 338 -11.01 -16.03 -0.27
C CYS A 338 -10.13 -15.68 -1.47
N ALA A 339 -9.48 -14.51 -1.46
CA ALA A 339 -8.48 -14.14 -2.46
C ALA A 339 -7.21 -15.01 -2.41
N GLN A 340 -6.96 -15.71 -1.29
CA GLN A 340 -5.92 -16.74 -1.14
C GLN A 340 -6.46 -18.17 -1.35
N GLY A 341 -7.68 -18.34 -1.85
CA GLY A 341 -8.30 -19.64 -2.05
C GLY A 341 -8.79 -20.36 -0.79
N LYS A 342 -8.86 -19.64 0.34
CA LYS A 342 -9.39 -20.18 1.60
C LYS A 342 -10.92 -20.04 1.68
N ASN A 343 -11.51 -20.92 2.48
CA ASN A 343 -12.94 -20.97 2.73
C ASN A 343 -13.49 -19.72 3.42
N ILE A 344 -14.77 -19.43 3.18
CA ILE A 344 -15.55 -18.50 4.01
C ILE A 344 -15.63 -19.06 5.44
N ASP A 345 -15.21 -18.26 6.41
CA ASP A 345 -15.33 -18.56 7.83
C ASP A 345 -16.81 -18.57 8.25
N PRO A 346 -17.32 -19.66 8.86
CA PRO A 346 -18.69 -19.71 9.38
C PRO A 346 -19.03 -18.58 10.34
N GLU A 347 -18.04 -18.00 11.03
CA GLU A 347 -18.26 -16.86 11.93
C GLU A 347 -18.81 -15.63 11.19
N LEU A 348 -18.59 -15.49 9.87
CA LEU A 348 -19.20 -14.44 9.06
C LEU A 348 -20.72 -14.45 9.17
N LEU A 349 -21.33 -15.64 9.19
CA LEU A 349 -22.77 -15.82 9.26
C LEU A 349 -23.33 -15.46 10.64
N SER A 350 -22.51 -15.51 11.69
CA SER A 350 -22.95 -15.14 13.04
C SER A 350 -23.37 -13.67 13.13
N PHE A 351 -22.79 -12.78 12.33
CA PHE A 351 -23.20 -11.37 12.29
C PHE A 351 -24.63 -11.18 11.79
N VAL A 352 -25.11 -12.09 10.93
CA VAL A 352 -26.49 -12.10 10.46
C VAL A 352 -27.46 -12.44 11.57
N SER A 353 -27.07 -13.20 12.61
CA SER A 353 -27.93 -13.49 13.76
C SER A 353 -27.81 -12.45 14.88
N LYS A 354 -26.64 -11.82 15.04
CA LYS A 354 -26.40 -10.74 16.02
C LYS A 354 -27.33 -9.53 15.82
N LYS A 355 -27.58 -8.80 16.91
CA LYS A 355 -28.29 -7.52 16.94
C LYS A 355 -27.38 -6.39 16.46
N PRO A 356 -27.92 -5.31 15.84
CA PRO A 356 -27.11 -4.28 15.21
C PRO A 356 -26.19 -3.47 16.14
N PHE A 357 -26.47 -3.46 17.45
CA PHE A 357 -25.64 -2.80 18.46
C PHE A 357 -24.53 -3.71 19.02
N GLU A 358 -24.58 -5.01 18.72
CA GLU A 358 -23.55 -5.98 19.14
C GLU A 358 -22.34 -5.95 18.20
N TRP A 359 -22.37 -5.15 17.14
CA TRP A 359 -21.28 -5.02 16.17
C TRP A 359 -21.21 -3.62 15.56
N LYS A 360 -20.07 -3.27 14.98
CA LYS A 360 -19.78 -1.94 14.41
C LYS A 360 -19.33 -1.98 12.96
N PHE A 361 -19.57 -0.87 12.26
CA PHE A 361 -18.95 -0.58 10.98
C PHE A 361 -17.83 0.44 11.22
N SER A 362 -16.58 -0.01 11.20
CA SER A 362 -15.41 0.88 11.34
C SER A 362 -15.05 1.56 10.02
N PHE A 363 -15.38 0.91 8.90
CA PHE A 363 -15.35 1.44 7.54
C PHE A 363 -16.46 0.79 6.71
N ASP A 364 -16.74 1.29 5.51
CA ASP A 364 -17.72 0.68 4.62
C ASP A 364 -17.26 -0.73 4.15
N PRO A 365 -17.95 -1.83 4.55
CA PRO A 365 -17.58 -3.18 4.12
C PRO A 365 -17.71 -3.38 2.60
N SER A 366 -18.58 -2.62 1.93
CA SER A 366 -18.74 -2.69 0.47
C SER A 366 -17.42 -2.43 -0.25
N SER A 367 -16.63 -1.50 0.28
CA SER A 367 -15.35 -1.10 -0.32
C SER A 367 -14.36 -2.27 -0.35
N ALA A 368 -14.30 -3.09 0.71
CA ALA A 368 -13.49 -4.32 0.70
C ALA A 368 -14.04 -5.34 -0.31
N ILE A 369 -15.35 -5.60 -0.29
CA ILE A 369 -15.98 -6.57 -1.21
C ILE A 369 -15.67 -6.21 -2.67
N LYS A 370 -15.83 -4.94 -3.04
CA LYS A 370 -15.55 -4.41 -4.38
C LYS A 370 -14.06 -4.49 -4.72
N ALA A 371 -13.17 -4.22 -3.77
CA ALA A 371 -11.74 -4.26 -4.01
C ALA A 371 -11.25 -5.68 -4.36
N PHE A 372 -11.76 -6.72 -3.69
CA PHE A 372 -11.30 -8.11 -3.88
C PHE A 372 -12.15 -8.95 -4.84
N SER A 373 -13.26 -8.42 -5.39
CA SER A 373 -14.21 -9.20 -6.21
C SER A 373 -13.60 -9.86 -7.45
N TRP A 374 -12.42 -9.40 -7.89
CA TRP A 374 -11.69 -9.97 -9.01
C TRP A 374 -10.78 -11.15 -8.61
N LYS A 375 -10.56 -11.44 -7.32
CA LYS A 375 -9.65 -12.51 -6.85
C LYS A 375 -10.34 -13.81 -6.45
N TYR A 376 -11.66 -13.82 -6.33
CA TYR A 376 -12.44 -15.01 -5.96
C TYR A 376 -13.66 -15.18 -6.88
N SER A 377 -14.35 -16.32 -6.78
CA SER A 377 -15.49 -16.66 -7.63
C SER A 377 -16.71 -15.77 -7.40
N LYS A 378 -17.59 -15.68 -8.42
CA LYS A 378 -18.86 -14.96 -8.33
C LYS A 378 -19.76 -15.50 -7.19
N ASP A 379 -19.70 -16.79 -6.90
CA ASP A 379 -20.48 -17.39 -5.82
C ASP A 379 -20.03 -16.89 -4.44
N ILE A 380 -18.72 -16.88 -4.18
CA ILE A 380 -18.15 -16.31 -2.94
C ILE A 380 -18.57 -14.85 -2.80
N HIS A 381 -18.47 -14.10 -3.90
CA HIS A 381 -18.87 -12.71 -3.94
C HIS A 381 -20.32 -12.49 -3.52
N ILE A 382 -21.25 -13.27 -4.07
CA ILE A 382 -22.68 -13.20 -3.75
C ILE A 382 -22.90 -13.49 -2.26
N ILE A 383 -22.24 -14.50 -1.69
CA ILE A 383 -22.40 -14.87 -0.28
C ILE A 383 -21.95 -13.72 0.64
N ILE A 384 -20.76 -13.18 0.44
CA ILE A 384 -20.23 -12.08 1.27
C ILE A 384 -21.12 -10.84 1.12
N THR A 385 -21.59 -10.55 -0.10
CA THR A 385 -22.47 -9.41 -0.38
C THR A 385 -23.86 -9.57 0.23
N LEU A 386 -24.42 -10.79 0.27
CA LEU A 386 -25.67 -11.08 0.99
C LEU A 386 -25.54 -10.80 2.48
N VAL A 387 -24.45 -11.25 3.11
CA VAL A 387 -24.19 -10.98 4.54
C VAL A 387 -24.07 -9.48 4.80
N TYR A 388 -23.28 -8.77 3.97
CA TYR A 388 -23.18 -7.30 4.03
C TYR A 388 -24.55 -6.63 3.91
N GLY A 389 -25.32 -6.96 2.88
CA GLY A 389 -26.63 -6.37 2.63
C GLY A 389 -27.57 -6.55 3.82
N ILE A 390 -27.68 -7.78 4.35
CA ILE A 390 -28.51 -8.06 5.52
C ILE A 390 -28.07 -7.24 6.74
N CYS A 391 -26.76 -7.18 7.01
CA CYS A 391 -26.22 -6.39 8.11
C CYS A 391 -26.49 -4.88 7.92
N LEU A 392 -26.33 -4.36 6.70
CA LEU A 392 -26.64 -2.96 6.37
C LEU A 392 -28.11 -2.62 6.63
N PHE A 393 -29.04 -3.45 6.16
CA PHE A 393 -30.48 -3.30 6.44
C PHE A 393 -30.77 -3.28 7.94
N LYS A 394 -30.16 -4.19 8.68
CA LYS A 394 -30.24 -4.26 10.13
C LYS A 394 -29.71 -2.99 10.81
N LYS A 395 -28.61 -2.40 10.32
CA LYS A 395 -28.01 -1.19 10.90
C LYS A 395 -28.88 0.06 10.70
N ILE A 396 -29.53 0.15 9.55
CA ILE A 396 -30.31 1.34 9.15
C ILE A 396 -31.72 1.31 9.76
N SER A 397 -32.23 0.13 10.12
CA SER A 397 -33.52 -0.05 10.79
C SER A 397 -33.65 0.85 12.04
N PRO A 398 -34.79 1.57 12.22
CA PRO A 398 -36.06 1.44 11.51
C PRO A 398 -36.19 2.29 10.23
N ASN A 399 -35.14 3.00 9.80
CA ASN A 399 -35.22 3.84 8.62
C ASN A 399 -35.34 3.00 7.35
N LEU A 400 -36.18 3.46 6.42
CA LEU A 400 -36.27 2.86 5.10
C LEU A 400 -35.04 3.24 4.26
N ILE A 401 -34.46 2.25 3.58
CA ILE A 401 -33.37 2.43 2.63
C ILE A 401 -33.87 3.17 1.39
N ASP A 402 -33.08 4.13 0.92
CA ASP A 402 -33.35 4.90 -0.30
C ASP A 402 -32.45 4.49 -1.47
N TYR A 403 -32.59 5.22 -2.57
CA TYR A 403 -31.91 4.96 -3.83
C TYR A 403 -30.38 4.87 -3.67
N ASN A 404 -29.76 5.74 -2.87
CA ASN A 404 -28.31 5.82 -2.79
C ASN A 404 -27.72 4.55 -2.16
N PHE A 405 -28.31 4.10 -1.06
CA PHE A 405 -27.92 2.86 -0.39
C PHE A 405 -28.23 1.61 -1.23
N LEU A 406 -29.38 1.58 -1.92
CA LEU A 406 -29.70 0.46 -2.82
C LEU A 406 -28.77 0.41 -4.03
N SER A 407 -28.39 1.57 -4.56
CA SER A 407 -27.42 1.69 -5.64
C SER A 407 -26.06 1.17 -5.18
N ASP A 408 -25.64 1.47 -3.96
CA ASP A 408 -24.40 0.92 -3.40
C ASP A 408 -24.42 -0.61 -3.26
N VAL A 409 -25.51 -1.18 -2.75
CA VAL A 409 -25.70 -2.63 -2.67
C VAL A 409 -25.71 -3.25 -4.07
N ALA A 410 -26.46 -2.67 -5.01
CA ALA A 410 -26.54 -3.15 -6.39
C ALA A 410 -25.18 -3.13 -7.10
N THR A 411 -24.43 -2.02 -6.99
CA THR A 411 -23.09 -1.90 -7.58
C THR A 411 -22.10 -2.84 -6.92
N THR A 412 -22.27 -3.16 -5.64
CA THR A 412 -21.47 -4.19 -4.97
C THR A 412 -21.70 -5.54 -5.65
N PHE A 413 -22.95 -5.99 -5.78
CA PHE A 413 -23.27 -7.25 -6.47
C PHE A 413 -22.81 -7.29 -7.93
N GLN A 414 -22.84 -6.16 -8.64
CA GLN A 414 -22.45 -6.07 -10.04
C GLN A 414 -20.94 -6.20 -10.25
N MET A 415 -20.10 -5.87 -9.26
CA MET A 415 -18.65 -5.74 -9.44
C MET A 415 -17.99 -6.90 -10.20
N PRO A 416 -18.26 -8.19 -9.91
CA PRO A 416 -17.66 -9.31 -10.64
C PRO A 416 -17.87 -9.24 -12.16
N GLU A 417 -18.99 -8.67 -12.61
CA GLU A 417 -19.37 -8.55 -14.02
C GLU A 417 -18.67 -7.37 -14.72
N THR A 418 -18.04 -6.46 -13.96
CA THR A 418 -17.36 -5.27 -14.49
C THR A 418 -15.87 -5.50 -14.80
N PHE A 419 -15.33 -6.65 -14.40
CA PHE A 419 -13.96 -7.04 -14.71
C PHE A 419 -13.95 -7.94 -15.96
N PRO A 420 -13.11 -7.66 -16.96
CA PRO A 420 -12.95 -8.56 -18.11
C PRO A 420 -12.56 -9.96 -17.60
N GLU A 421 -12.97 -11.01 -18.31
CA GLU A 421 -12.40 -12.34 -18.13
C GLU A 421 -10.95 -12.33 -18.60
N ASP A 422 -10.03 -11.86 -17.75
CA ASP A 422 -8.59 -11.90 -18.05
C ASP A 422 -8.07 -13.31 -17.78
N GLN A 423 -8.44 -14.25 -18.66
CA GLN A 423 -8.25 -15.70 -18.48
C GLN A 423 -6.78 -16.12 -18.40
N ASN A 424 -5.84 -15.30 -18.86
CA ASN A 424 -4.44 -15.71 -19.01
C ASN A 424 -3.53 -15.39 -17.81
N GLN A 425 -3.99 -14.56 -16.86
CA GLN A 425 -3.19 -14.15 -15.68
C GLN A 425 -3.96 -14.22 -14.35
N ARG A 426 -5.25 -14.59 -14.38
CA ARG A 426 -6.10 -14.62 -13.21
C ARG A 426 -6.20 -16.03 -12.63
N GLU A 427 -5.58 -16.25 -11.47
CA GLU A 427 -5.91 -17.41 -10.64
C GLU A 427 -7.23 -17.13 -9.92
N ILE A 428 -8.33 -17.70 -10.42
CA ILE A 428 -9.63 -17.63 -9.75
C ILE A 428 -9.79 -18.89 -8.91
N PHE A 429 -9.80 -18.72 -7.60
CA PHE A 429 -10.16 -19.81 -6.71
C PHE A 429 -11.68 -20.04 -6.77
N THR A 430 -12.07 -21.12 -7.45
CA THR A 430 -13.47 -21.58 -7.60
C THR A 430 -13.87 -22.56 -6.52
N ASP A 431 -12.92 -23.38 -6.09
CA ASP A 431 -13.13 -24.38 -5.06
C ASP A 431 -13.18 -23.66 -3.72
N ASN A 432 -14.11 -24.05 -2.85
CA ASN A 432 -14.14 -23.69 -1.42
C ASN A 432 -15.05 -22.51 -1.02
N ALA A 433 -16.23 -22.38 -1.63
CA ALA A 433 -17.39 -21.77 -0.99
C ALA A 433 -18.20 -22.85 -0.25
N PHE A 434 -17.65 -23.47 0.80
CA PHE A 434 -18.39 -24.45 1.62
C PHE A 434 -19.47 -23.76 2.47
N LEU A 435 -20.49 -23.22 1.81
CA LEU A 435 -21.77 -22.87 2.40
C LEU A 435 -22.76 -23.98 2.01
N THR A 436 -23.45 -24.55 2.99
CA THR A 436 -24.55 -25.48 2.71
C THR A 436 -25.63 -24.77 1.90
N GLU A 437 -26.30 -25.48 0.99
CA GLU A 437 -27.40 -24.89 0.21
C GLU A 437 -28.48 -24.30 1.11
N GLU A 438 -28.77 -24.95 2.23
CA GLU A 438 -29.70 -24.45 3.25
C GLU A 438 -29.30 -23.06 3.77
N ASN A 439 -28.03 -22.89 4.17
CA ASN A 439 -27.54 -21.59 4.65
C ASN A 439 -27.59 -20.52 3.55
N TYR A 440 -27.29 -20.89 2.31
CA TYR A 440 -27.43 -19.98 1.17
C TYR A 440 -28.87 -19.50 1.01
N TYR A 441 -29.82 -20.42 0.89
CA TYR A 441 -31.22 -20.07 0.69
C TYR A 441 -31.81 -19.31 1.88
N ASN A 442 -31.34 -19.59 3.11
CA ASN A 442 -31.71 -18.81 4.29
C ASN A 442 -31.24 -17.35 4.20
N LEU A 443 -30.02 -17.09 3.71
CA LEU A 443 -29.54 -15.73 3.46
C LEU A 443 -30.38 -15.04 2.38
N VAL A 444 -30.65 -15.72 1.26
CA VAL A 444 -31.47 -15.19 0.16
C VAL A 444 -32.88 -14.83 0.64
N ALA A 445 -33.54 -15.72 1.38
CA ALA A 445 -34.87 -15.47 1.93
C ALA A 445 -34.87 -14.28 2.90
N THR A 446 -33.85 -14.18 3.75
CA THR A 446 -33.69 -13.07 4.69
C THR A 446 -33.49 -11.74 3.97
N MET A 447 -32.60 -11.69 2.97
CA MET A 447 -32.36 -10.51 2.16
C MET A 447 -33.64 -10.07 1.44
N ASN A 448 -34.36 -11.01 0.81
CA ASN A 448 -35.64 -10.71 0.14
C ASN A 448 -36.67 -10.10 1.10
N LYS A 449 -36.79 -10.65 2.31
CA LYS A 449 -37.66 -10.07 3.34
C LYS A 449 -37.26 -8.65 3.72
N PHE A 450 -35.96 -8.34 3.75
CA PHE A 450 -35.51 -6.97 4.00
C PHE A 450 -35.86 -6.03 2.83
N LEU A 451 -35.62 -6.46 1.60
CA LEU A 451 -35.97 -5.70 0.39
C LEU A 451 -37.48 -5.35 0.35
N ASP A 452 -38.36 -6.29 0.71
CA ASP A 452 -39.81 -6.04 0.69
C ASP A 452 -40.28 -5.04 1.75
N ASN A 453 -39.67 -5.08 2.95
CA ASN A 453 -40.22 -4.41 4.11
C ASN A 453 -39.51 -3.09 4.47
N ASN A 454 -38.27 -2.87 4.00
CA ASN A 454 -37.40 -1.80 4.51
C ASN A 454 -36.93 -0.82 3.42
N ILE A 455 -37.62 -0.76 2.28
CA ILE A 455 -37.27 0.11 1.16
C ILE A 455 -38.32 1.21 0.96
N LYS A 456 -37.87 2.43 0.69
CA LYS A 456 -38.76 3.53 0.28
C LYS A 456 -39.36 3.19 -1.09
N LYS A 457 -40.68 3.08 -1.19
CA LYS A 457 -41.37 2.75 -2.46
C LYS A 457 -41.24 3.90 -3.45
N ASN A 458 -40.54 3.66 -4.56
CA ASN A 458 -40.53 4.49 -5.76
C ASN A 458 -40.00 3.67 -6.93
N LYS A 459 -40.25 4.14 -8.16
CA LYS A 459 -39.86 3.44 -9.39
C LYS A 459 -38.38 3.05 -9.43
N ASN A 460 -37.47 3.98 -9.11
CA ASN A 460 -36.03 3.73 -9.19
C ASN A 460 -35.58 2.67 -8.17
N ASN A 461 -36.16 2.69 -6.97
CA ASN A 461 -35.87 1.71 -5.92
C ASN A 461 -36.44 0.34 -6.29
N ASP A 462 -37.64 0.27 -6.86
CA ASP A 462 -38.26 -0.98 -7.30
C ASP A 462 -37.44 -1.63 -8.42
N GLU A 463 -36.89 -0.83 -9.35
CA GLU A 463 -35.96 -1.28 -10.39
C GLU A 463 -34.66 -1.83 -9.80
N LEU A 464 -34.06 -1.14 -8.81
CA LEU A 464 -32.86 -1.63 -8.12
C LEU A 464 -33.14 -2.91 -7.32
N VAL A 465 -34.30 -3.03 -6.68
CA VAL A 465 -34.71 -4.26 -5.98
C VAL A 465 -34.82 -5.43 -6.93
N ALA A 466 -35.49 -5.23 -8.08
CA ALA A 466 -35.59 -6.25 -9.11
C ALA A 466 -34.20 -6.65 -9.64
N TYR A 467 -33.32 -5.68 -9.86
CA TYR A 467 -31.95 -5.92 -10.28
C TYR A 467 -31.14 -6.74 -9.26
N ILE A 468 -31.15 -6.34 -7.98
CA ILE A 468 -30.48 -7.08 -6.89
C ILE A 468 -31.02 -8.52 -6.81
N ARG A 469 -32.33 -8.71 -6.88
CA ARG A 469 -32.96 -10.04 -6.88
C ARG A 469 -32.49 -10.91 -8.03
N ASN A 470 -32.37 -10.33 -9.22
CA ASN A 470 -31.87 -11.06 -10.38
C ASN A 470 -30.42 -11.51 -10.16
N LEU A 471 -29.54 -10.64 -9.63
CA LEU A 471 -28.15 -10.98 -9.35
C LEU A 471 -28.01 -12.08 -8.29
N ILE A 472 -28.80 -12.02 -7.22
CA ILE A 472 -28.81 -13.05 -6.16
C ILE A 472 -29.32 -14.41 -6.70
N ASN A 473 -30.25 -14.39 -7.65
CA ASN A 473 -30.87 -15.58 -8.23
C ASN A 473 -30.15 -16.12 -9.47
N GLN A 474 -29.12 -15.44 -9.98
CA GLN A 474 -28.21 -15.98 -10.98
C GLN A 474 -27.38 -17.10 -10.34
N LYS A 475 -27.97 -18.29 -10.39
CA LYS A 475 -27.54 -19.56 -9.82
C LYS A 475 -26.03 -19.82 -9.96
N ARG A 476 -25.47 -20.58 -9.00
CA ARG A 476 -24.34 -21.50 -9.21
C ARG A 476 -24.57 -22.23 -10.54
N GLN A 477 -23.87 -21.86 -11.60
CA GLN A 477 -23.74 -22.75 -12.74
C GLN A 477 -22.82 -23.87 -12.27
N THR A 478 -23.42 -24.93 -11.75
CA THR A 478 -22.77 -26.22 -11.57
C THR A 478 -22.18 -26.64 -12.91
N ILE A 479 -20.85 -26.65 -12.99
CA ILE A 479 -20.13 -27.53 -13.93
C ILE A 479 -20.21 -28.95 -13.36
#